data_AF-A0A401TCP2-F1
#
_entry.id   AF-A0A401TCP2-F1
#
_cell.length_a   1.000
_cell.length_b   1.000
_cell.length_c   1.000
_cell.angle_alpha   90.00
_cell.angle_beta   90.00
_cell.angle_gamma   90.00
#
_symmetry.space_group_name_H-M   'P 1'
#
loop_
_entity.id
_entity.type
_entity.pdbx_description
1 polymer ?
#
loop_
_entity_poly.entity_id
_entity_poly.type
_entity_poly.pdbx_seq_one_letter_code
_entity_poly.pdbx_strand_id
1 'polypeptide(L)'
;QVVFSRVGRVCKNDRGGSPRVLEKYWTSFLKARLNCSISGQSFFYFDVLQSLSNIVTINGRPTVIGVFTTQSNSIPGSAVCGFHMEDIDRVFDGAFKEQRSTDSGWTPIPDKRVPTPRPGVCAGHRGAQSYKSSNDIPDESLSFIKSHPLMDAAAAPVAERPWLVRSVG
;
A
#
# COMPACT_ATOMS: atom_id res chain seq x y z
N GLN A 1 -10.87 12.53 13.78
CA GLN A 1 -10.66 11.63 12.62
C GLN A 1 -9.16 11.38 12.48
N VAL A 2 -8.73 10.14 12.27
CA VAL A 2 -7.30 9.79 12.11
C VAL A 2 -6.98 9.77 10.61
N VAL A 3 -5.87 10.38 10.21
CA VAL A 3 -5.39 10.39 8.82
C VAL A 3 -4.25 9.38 8.69
N PHE A 4 -4.14 8.74 7.53
CA PHE A 4 -3.01 7.87 7.19
C PHE A 4 -2.55 8.14 5.76
N SER A 5 -1.23 8.24 5.58
CA SER A 5 -0.61 8.31 4.26
C SER A 5 -0.57 6.95 3.58
N ARG A 6 -0.82 6.93 2.27
CA ARG A 6 -0.95 5.69 1.49
C ARG A 6 -0.15 5.74 0.20
N VAL A 7 0.32 4.57 -0.23
CA VAL A 7 0.76 4.30 -1.60
C VAL A 7 -0.24 3.32 -2.23
N GLY A 8 -0.67 3.61 -3.46
CA GLY A 8 -1.54 2.76 -4.25
C GLY A 8 -0.81 2.20 -5.47
N ARG A 9 -1.15 0.98 -5.87
CA ARG A 9 -0.60 0.32 -7.07
C ARG A 9 -1.74 -0.08 -8.00
N VAL A 10 -1.52 0.08 -9.31
CA VAL A 10 -2.36 -0.43 -10.40
C VAL A 10 -1.46 -0.97 -11.50
N CYS A 11 -1.94 -2.00 -12.20
CA CYS A 11 -1.30 -2.52 -13.39
C CYS A 11 -1.54 -1.59 -14.56
N LYS A 12 -0.47 -1.23 -15.29
CA LYS A 12 -0.57 -0.35 -16.47
C LYS A 12 -1.43 -0.96 -17.59
N ASN A 13 -1.51 -2.28 -17.65
CA ASN A 13 -2.30 -3.02 -18.64
C ASN A 13 -3.68 -3.46 -18.13
N ASP A 14 -4.15 -2.92 -17.00
CA ASP A 14 -5.48 -3.23 -16.47
C ASP A 14 -6.58 -2.71 -17.43
N ARG A 15 -7.53 -3.59 -17.76
CA ARG A 15 -8.63 -3.35 -18.71
C ARG A 15 -10.01 -3.48 -18.05
N GLY A 16 -10.05 -3.49 -16.72
CA GLY A 16 -11.26 -3.75 -15.97
C GLY A 16 -11.54 -5.24 -15.77
N GLY A 17 -12.57 -5.53 -14.98
CA GLY A 17 -12.96 -6.88 -14.61
C GLY A 17 -13.88 -7.56 -15.61
N SER A 18 -14.48 -8.67 -15.17
CA SER A 18 -15.47 -9.41 -15.94
C SER A 18 -16.79 -8.62 -16.03
N PRO A 19 -17.75 -9.03 -16.88
CA PRO A 19 -19.09 -8.47 -16.89
C PRO A 19 -19.86 -8.61 -15.56
N ARG A 20 -19.40 -9.50 -14.65
CA ARG A 20 -20.06 -9.77 -13.36
C ARG A 20 -19.42 -9.00 -12.21
N VAL A 21 -18.11 -8.77 -12.26
CA VAL A 21 -17.36 -8.16 -11.16
C VAL A 21 -16.36 -7.14 -11.70
N LEU A 22 -16.41 -5.91 -11.17
CA LEU A 22 -15.49 -4.81 -11.52
C LEU A 22 -15.47 -4.46 -13.02
N GLU A 23 -16.58 -4.62 -13.73
CA GLU A 23 -16.71 -4.15 -15.11
C GLU A 23 -16.35 -2.65 -15.20
N LYS A 24 -15.31 -2.29 -15.97
CA LYS A 24 -14.78 -0.92 -16.10
C LYS A 24 -14.13 -0.32 -14.84
N TYR A 25 -13.88 -1.11 -13.79
CA TYR A 25 -13.15 -0.70 -12.59
C TYR A 25 -11.81 -1.42 -12.46
N TRP A 26 -10.84 -0.81 -11.77
CA TRP A 26 -9.53 -1.42 -11.54
C TRP A 26 -9.63 -2.82 -10.92
N THR A 27 -8.93 -3.79 -11.51
CA THR A 27 -8.80 -5.17 -11.04
C THR A 27 -7.49 -5.41 -10.28
N SER A 28 -6.63 -4.41 -10.28
CA SER A 28 -5.29 -4.44 -9.71
C SER A 28 -5.06 -3.42 -8.60
N PHE A 29 -6.08 -2.63 -8.23
CA PHE A 29 -5.94 -1.59 -7.22
C PHE A 29 -5.73 -2.17 -5.82
N LEU A 30 -4.54 -1.93 -5.28
CA LEU A 30 -4.19 -2.18 -3.88
C LEU A 30 -3.59 -0.92 -3.27
N LYS A 31 -3.73 -0.76 -1.95
CA LYS A 31 -3.08 0.31 -1.18
C LYS A 31 -2.45 -0.20 0.10
N ALA A 32 -1.34 0.42 0.49
CA ALA A 32 -0.64 0.15 1.73
C ALA A 32 -0.39 1.45 2.51
N ARG A 33 -0.16 1.35 3.82
CA ARG A 33 0.26 2.51 4.65
C ARG A 33 1.72 2.85 4.34
N LEU A 34 2.03 4.15 4.22
CA LEU A 34 3.40 4.63 4.33
C LEU A 34 3.70 4.89 5.81
N ASN A 35 4.72 4.24 6.37
CA ASN A 35 5.10 4.43 7.76
C ASN A 35 6.27 5.41 7.83
N CYS A 36 6.01 6.67 8.17
CA CYS A 36 7.05 7.62 8.54
C CYS A 36 6.96 7.87 10.05
N SER A 37 7.82 7.22 10.83
CA SER A 37 7.77 7.29 12.30
C SER A 37 9.13 7.22 12.95
N ILE A 38 9.22 7.74 14.17
CA ILE A 38 10.39 7.60 15.04
C ILE A 38 10.10 6.47 16.02
N SER A 39 10.99 5.50 16.11
CA SER A 39 10.97 4.44 17.12
C SER A 39 11.48 4.96 18.47
N GLY A 40 10.73 4.69 19.55
CA GLY A 40 11.10 4.98 20.94
C GLY A 40 10.46 3.96 21.90
N GLN A 41 10.06 4.37 23.11
CA GLN A 41 9.21 3.51 23.97
C GLN A 41 7.84 3.23 23.33
N SER A 42 7.35 4.17 22.53
CA SER A 42 6.24 4.03 21.60
C SER A 42 6.61 4.68 20.27
N PHE A 43 5.88 4.35 19.20
CA PHE A 43 6.10 4.95 17.89
C PHE A 43 5.44 6.33 17.80
N PHE A 44 6.18 7.32 17.31
CA PHE A 44 5.64 8.64 16.96
C PHE A 44 5.51 8.77 15.45
N TYR A 45 4.27 8.91 14.95
CA TYR A 45 3.97 8.88 13.51
C TYR A 45 3.75 10.27 12.91
N PHE A 46 4.31 10.49 11.72
CA PHE A 46 4.02 11.62 10.84
C PHE A 46 3.09 11.10 9.72
N ASP A 47 1.79 11.14 9.97
CA ASP A 47 0.81 10.46 9.11
C ASP A 47 0.24 11.30 7.97
N VAL A 48 0.51 12.62 7.92
CA VAL A 48 -0.06 13.54 6.93
C VAL A 48 0.97 13.86 5.85
N LEU A 49 0.88 13.19 4.70
CA LEU A 49 1.73 13.45 3.53
C LEU A 49 1.44 14.83 2.94
N GLN A 50 2.49 15.63 2.76
CA GLN A 50 2.43 16.98 2.18
C GLN A 50 2.93 17.01 0.74
N SER A 51 3.99 16.26 0.43
CA SER A 51 4.57 16.19 -0.91
C SER A 51 5.38 14.92 -1.12
N LEU A 52 5.56 14.54 -2.39
CA LEU A 52 6.40 13.43 -2.83
C LEU A 52 7.33 13.88 -3.96
N SER A 53 8.53 13.32 -4.01
CA SER A 53 9.42 13.45 -5.16
C SER A 53 9.00 12.52 -6.30
N ASN A 54 9.58 12.76 -7.49
CA ASN A 54 9.72 11.70 -8.49
C ASN A 54 10.62 10.57 -7.96
N ILE A 55 10.70 9.45 -8.69
CA ILE A 55 11.66 8.38 -8.38
C ILE A 55 13.07 8.92 -8.57
N VAL A 56 13.89 8.82 -7.53
CA VAL A 56 15.31 9.15 -7.50
C VAL A 56 16.14 7.91 -7.17
N THR A 57 17.45 7.94 -7.44
CA THR A 57 18.35 6.83 -7.09
C THR A 57 19.13 7.19 -5.83
N ILE A 58 19.00 6.39 -4.77
CA ILE A 58 19.73 6.56 -3.50
C ILE A 58 20.42 5.24 -3.19
N ASN A 59 21.76 5.28 -3.04
CA ASN A 59 22.60 4.09 -2.86
C ASN A 59 22.33 3.01 -3.92
N GLY A 60 22.13 3.41 -5.18
CA GLY A 60 21.85 2.50 -6.30
C GLY A 60 20.41 1.96 -6.36
N ARG A 61 19.52 2.33 -5.42
CA ARG A 61 18.14 1.81 -5.35
C ARG A 61 17.11 2.89 -5.72
N PRO A 62 16.12 2.59 -6.59
CA PRO A 62 15.01 3.49 -6.88
C PRO A 62 14.21 3.81 -5.61
N THR A 63 14.02 5.09 -5.33
CA THR A 63 13.51 5.60 -4.05
C THR A 63 12.60 6.80 -4.29
N VAL A 64 11.52 6.91 -3.53
CA VAL A 64 10.70 8.12 -3.45
C VAL A 64 10.91 8.78 -2.09
N ILE A 65 10.92 10.12 -2.05
CA ILE A 65 11.07 10.90 -0.82
C ILE A 65 9.75 11.60 -0.55
N GLY A 66 9.24 11.46 0.67
CA GLY A 66 8.03 12.14 1.12
C GLY A 66 8.27 13.08 2.28
N VAL A 67 7.55 14.20 2.28
CA VAL A 67 7.46 15.13 3.41
C VAL A 67 6.15 14.88 4.13
N PHE A 68 6.22 14.65 5.44
CA PHE A 68 5.09 14.31 6.28
C PHE A 68 4.97 15.29 7.45
N THR A 69 3.76 15.51 7.94
CA THR A 69 3.49 16.27 9.16
C THR A 69 2.68 15.46 10.16
N THR A 70 2.62 15.96 11.40
CA THR A 70 1.67 15.49 12.41
C THR A 70 0.23 15.90 12.05
N GLN A 71 -0.74 15.37 12.79
CA GLN A 71 -2.15 15.73 12.61
C GLN A 71 -2.43 17.14 13.16
N SER A 72 -3.45 17.83 12.64
CA SER A 72 -3.75 19.24 12.95
C SER A 72 -3.99 19.54 14.44
N ASN A 73 -4.38 18.55 15.24
CA ASN A 73 -4.63 18.68 16.69
C ASN A 73 -3.49 18.07 17.55
N SER A 74 -2.30 17.92 16.99
CA SER A 74 -1.11 17.38 17.67
C SER A 74 -0.02 18.44 17.78
N ILE A 75 1.04 18.16 18.56
CA ILE A 75 2.24 19.00 18.57
C ILE A 75 2.77 19.09 17.13
N PRO A 76 2.94 20.31 16.57
CA PRO A 76 3.38 20.46 15.20
C PRO A 76 4.78 19.87 14.99
N GLY A 77 4.87 18.98 14.00
CA GLY A 77 6.14 18.40 13.60
C GLY A 77 6.09 17.95 12.14
N SER A 78 7.25 17.99 11.50
CA SER A 78 7.48 17.57 10.14
C SER A 78 8.61 16.56 10.07
N ALA A 79 8.52 15.63 9.12
CA ALA A 79 9.52 14.61 8.88
C ALA A 79 9.73 14.37 7.39
N VAL A 80 10.96 13.97 7.02
CA VAL A 80 11.29 13.55 5.66
C VAL A 80 11.67 12.07 5.71
N CYS A 81 10.94 11.24 4.96
CA CYS A 81 11.20 9.81 4.84
C CYS A 81 11.44 9.42 3.38
N GLY A 82 12.46 8.60 3.13
CA GLY A 82 12.62 7.90 1.86
C GLY A 82 11.97 6.52 1.90
N PHE A 83 11.49 6.02 0.77
CA PHE A 83 10.96 4.66 0.63
C PHE A 83 11.52 4.02 -0.64
N HIS A 84 12.21 2.90 -0.51
CA HIS A 84 12.68 2.15 -1.67
C HIS A 84 11.48 1.52 -2.40
N MET A 85 11.46 1.63 -3.73
CA MET A 85 10.37 1.09 -4.55
C MET A 85 10.24 -0.43 -4.40
N GLU A 86 11.35 -1.14 -4.23
CA GLU A 86 11.37 -2.59 -3.96
C GLU A 86 10.66 -2.96 -2.66
N ASP A 87 10.81 -2.14 -1.61
CA ASP A 87 10.18 -2.41 -0.31
C ASP A 87 8.69 -2.05 -0.33
N ILE A 88 8.30 -1.05 -1.14
CA ILE A 88 6.88 -0.79 -1.48
C ILE A 88 6.28 -1.99 -2.23
N ASP A 89 6.97 -2.52 -3.25
CA ASP A 89 6.49 -3.66 -4.03
C ASP A 89 6.31 -4.91 -3.16
N ARG A 90 7.26 -5.17 -2.26
CA ARG A 90 7.19 -6.29 -1.30
C ARG A 90 5.95 -6.25 -0.41
N VAL A 91 5.48 -5.05 -0.04
CA VAL A 91 4.25 -4.91 0.77
C VAL A 91 3.02 -5.39 0.01
N PHE A 92 2.95 -5.17 -1.30
CA PHE A 92 1.83 -5.65 -2.11
C PHE A 92 1.85 -7.16 -2.35
N ASP A 93 2.98 -7.82 -2.10
CA ASP A 93 3.09 -9.29 -2.10
C ASP A 93 2.74 -9.91 -0.74
N GLY A 94 2.58 -9.10 0.31
CA GLY A 94 2.28 -9.53 1.69
C GLY A 94 0.80 -9.79 1.98
N ALA A 95 0.45 -10.03 3.25
CA ALA A 95 -0.94 -10.33 3.63
C ALA A 95 -1.89 -9.15 3.37
N PHE A 96 -3.11 -9.47 2.93
CA PHE A 96 -4.21 -8.50 2.89
C PHE A 96 -4.74 -8.24 4.29
N LYS A 97 -5.41 -7.11 4.50
CA LYS A 97 -6.04 -6.74 5.76
C LYS A 97 -7.56 -6.93 5.68
N GLU A 98 -8.15 -7.58 6.68
CA GLU A 98 -9.61 -7.68 6.83
C GLU A 98 -10.09 -7.10 8.16
N GLN A 99 -11.34 -6.66 8.16
CA GLN A 99 -12.14 -6.43 9.35
C GLN A 99 -13.36 -7.35 9.26
N ARG A 100 -13.47 -8.36 10.12
CA ARG A 100 -14.51 -9.42 10.00
C ARG A 100 -15.91 -8.91 10.31
N SER A 101 -16.01 -7.94 11.21
CA SER A 101 -17.20 -7.19 11.57
C SER A 101 -16.82 -5.75 11.94
N THR A 102 -17.79 -4.85 11.98
CA THR A 102 -17.59 -3.45 12.37
C THR A 102 -16.92 -3.28 13.72
N ASP A 103 -17.11 -4.24 14.61
CA ASP A 103 -16.65 -4.19 16.01
C ASP A 103 -15.33 -4.98 16.20
N SER A 104 -14.90 -5.73 15.18
CA SER A 104 -13.64 -6.49 15.23
C SER A 104 -12.44 -5.62 14.89
N GLY A 105 -11.29 -5.95 15.49
CA GLY A 105 -10.01 -5.39 15.08
C GLY A 105 -9.62 -5.80 13.66
N TRP A 106 -8.77 -4.99 13.02
CA TRP A 106 -8.21 -5.34 11.73
C TRP A 106 -7.15 -6.43 11.88
N THR A 107 -7.21 -7.47 11.04
CA THR A 107 -6.30 -8.62 11.11
C THR A 107 -5.80 -9.01 9.72
N PRO A 108 -4.63 -9.67 9.62
CA PRO A 108 -4.15 -10.21 8.35
C PRO A 108 -5.01 -11.39 7.89
N ILE A 109 -5.29 -11.45 6.59
CA ILE A 109 -5.95 -12.59 5.94
C ILE A 109 -4.92 -13.71 5.75
N PRO A 110 -5.15 -14.93 6.27
CA PRO A 110 -4.27 -16.07 6.02
C PRO A 110 -4.24 -16.44 4.54
N ASP A 111 -3.05 -16.76 4.02
CA ASP A 111 -2.82 -17.03 2.59
C ASP A 111 -3.73 -18.12 2.00
N LYS A 112 -4.13 -19.12 2.80
CA LYS A 112 -5.08 -20.17 2.39
C LYS A 112 -6.47 -19.67 1.97
N ARG A 113 -6.83 -18.42 2.32
CA ARG A 113 -8.09 -17.77 1.91
C ARG A 113 -7.90 -16.80 0.73
N VAL A 114 -6.67 -16.63 0.25
CA VAL A 114 -6.38 -15.79 -0.91
C VAL A 114 -6.58 -16.62 -2.17
N PRO A 115 -7.47 -16.20 -3.10
CA PRO A 115 -7.77 -16.98 -4.30
C PRO A 115 -6.61 -16.95 -5.30
N THR A 116 -6.69 -17.84 -6.30
CA THR A 116 -5.72 -17.94 -7.41
C THR A 116 -6.41 -17.61 -8.74
N PRO A 117 -5.85 -16.73 -9.59
CA PRO A 117 -4.59 -15.99 -9.43
C PRO A 117 -4.66 -15.00 -8.28
N ARG A 118 -3.51 -14.73 -7.64
CA ARG A 118 -3.43 -13.85 -6.48
C ARG A 118 -4.01 -12.47 -6.84
N PRO A 119 -4.97 -11.92 -6.07
CA PRO A 119 -5.55 -10.62 -6.38
C PRO A 119 -4.51 -9.50 -6.44
N GLY A 120 -4.59 -8.64 -7.45
CA GLY A 120 -3.65 -7.53 -7.65
C GLY A 120 -2.46 -7.80 -8.59
N VAL A 121 -2.29 -9.03 -9.09
CA VAL A 121 -1.30 -9.34 -10.13
C VAL A 121 -1.77 -8.89 -11.50
N CYS A 122 -0.83 -8.53 -12.37
CA CYS A 122 -1.15 -8.11 -13.73
C CYS A 122 -1.40 -9.32 -14.64
N ALA A 123 -2.42 -9.25 -15.50
CA ALA A 123 -2.63 -10.26 -16.54
C ALA A 123 -1.38 -10.39 -17.43
N GLY A 124 -0.97 -11.62 -17.74
CA GLY A 124 0.22 -11.93 -18.53
C GLY A 124 1.55 -11.86 -17.74
N HIS A 125 1.51 -11.50 -16.45
CA HIS A 125 2.69 -11.48 -15.57
C HIS A 125 2.72 -12.67 -14.62
N ARG A 126 3.80 -12.75 -13.81
CA ARG A 126 4.01 -13.83 -12.84
C ARG A 126 2.81 -13.99 -11.91
N GLY A 127 2.26 -15.21 -11.84
CA GLY A 127 1.08 -15.55 -11.05
C GLY A 127 -0.25 -15.46 -11.82
N ALA A 128 -0.25 -14.89 -13.03
CA ALA A 128 -1.40 -14.78 -13.92
C ALA A 128 -1.00 -14.88 -15.41
N GLN A 129 0.02 -15.67 -15.73
CA GLN A 129 0.56 -15.79 -17.10
C GLN A 129 -0.46 -16.35 -18.09
N SER A 130 -1.40 -17.18 -17.61
CA SER A 130 -2.46 -17.78 -18.43
C SER A 130 -3.54 -16.79 -18.86
N TYR A 131 -3.62 -15.61 -18.23
CA TYR A 131 -4.65 -14.61 -18.49
C TYR A 131 -4.11 -13.54 -19.42
N LYS A 132 -4.75 -13.36 -20.58
CA LYS A 132 -4.32 -12.37 -21.59
C LYS A 132 -4.83 -10.96 -21.26
N SER A 133 -6.00 -10.86 -20.63
CA SER A 133 -6.59 -9.62 -20.16
C SER A 133 -7.03 -9.74 -18.70
N SER A 134 -7.14 -8.61 -18.00
CA SER A 134 -7.75 -8.58 -16.66
C SER A 134 -9.24 -8.97 -16.67
N ASN A 135 -9.91 -8.84 -17.81
CA ASN A 135 -11.30 -9.28 -17.98
C ASN A 135 -11.46 -10.80 -17.87
N ASP A 136 -10.37 -11.57 -18.07
CA ASP A 136 -10.34 -13.03 -18.01
C ASP A 136 -10.05 -13.54 -16.59
N ILE A 137 -9.75 -12.65 -15.63
CA ILE A 137 -9.47 -13.02 -14.25
C ILE A 137 -10.75 -13.56 -13.60
N PRO A 138 -10.69 -14.70 -12.86
CA PRO A 138 -11.86 -15.28 -12.20
C PRO A 138 -12.57 -14.32 -11.24
N ASP A 139 -13.90 -14.42 -11.21
CA ASP A 139 -14.76 -13.57 -10.36
C ASP A 139 -14.42 -13.68 -8.87
N GLU A 140 -13.87 -14.81 -8.42
CA GLU A 140 -13.40 -15.00 -7.04
C GLU A 140 -12.27 -14.03 -6.70
N SER A 141 -11.23 -13.94 -7.54
CA SER A 141 -10.12 -13.00 -7.36
C SER A 141 -10.56 -11.55 -7.49
N LEU A 142 -11.48 -11.27 -8.42
CA LEU A 142 -12.05 -9.93 -8.60
C LEU A 142 -12.92 -9.50 -7.40
N SER A 143 -13.73 -10.41 -6.86
CA SER A 143 -14.55 -10.15 -5.68
C SER A 143 -13.70 -9.97 -4.43
N PHE A 144 -12.61 -10.74 -4.33
CA PHE A 144 -11.67 -10.61 -3.23
C PHE A 144 -11.01 -9.22 -3.22
N ILE A 145 -10.43 -8.76 -4.34
CA ILE A 145 -9.74 -7.46 -4.35
C ILE A 145 -10.71 -6.29 -4.14
N LYS A 146 -11.95 -6.41 -4.64
CA LYS A 146 -13.01 -5.42 -4.41
C LYS A 146 -13.27 -5.20 -2.92
N SER A 147 -13.24 -6.26 -2.13
CA SER A 147 -13.50 -6.22 -0.68
C SER A 147 -12.25 -5.99 0.16
N HIS A 148 -11.06 -6.33 -0.35
CA HIS A 148 -9.80 -6.29 0.39
C HIS A 148 -8.70 -5.48 -0.33
N PRO A 149 -8.92 -4.17 -0.62
CA PRO A 149 -7.93 -3.36 -1.31
C PRO A 149 -6.75 -2.94 -0.42
N LEU A 150 -6.80 -3.22 0.89
CA LEU A 150 -5.82 -2.75 1.88
C LEU A 150 -4.85 -3.88 2.26
N MET A 151 -3.55 -3.61 2.14
CA MET A 151 -2.50 -4.51 2.65
C MET A 151 -2.36 -4.37 4.18
N ASP A 152 -1.98 -5.46 4.84
CA ASP A 152 -1.80 -5.50 6.30
C ASP A 152 -0.54 -4.74 6.73
N ALA A 153 0.57 -4.98 6.03
CA ALA A 153 1.85 -4.34 6.27
C ALA A 153 1.88 -2.88 5.80
N ALA A 154 2.74 -2.09 6.45
CA ALA A 154 3.08 -0.75 6.03
C ALA A 154 4.46 -0.75 5.34
N ALA A 155 4.63 0.10 4.33
CA ALA A 155 5.94 0.34 3.75
C ALA A 155 6.80 1.12 4.75
N ALA A 156 7.91 0.51 5.16
CA ALA A 156 8.87 1.10 6.07
C ALA A 156 9.75 2.12 5.34
N PRO A 157 10.20 3.18 6.03
CA PRO A 157 11.11 4.14 5.45
C PRO A 157 12.53 3.55 5.42
N VAL A 158 13.39 4.10 4.56
CA VAL A 158 14.80 3.74 4.51
C VAL A 158 15.44 3.93 5.89
N ALA A 159 16.15 2.90 6.37
CA ALA A 159 16.75 2.84 7.71
C ALA A 159 15.74 2.89 8.87
N GLU A 160 14.45 2.58 8.61
CA GLU A 160 13.37 2.49 9.61
C GLU A 160 13.12 3.77 10.42
N ARG A 161 13.54 4.93 9.91
CA ARG A 161 13.34 6.24 10.54
C ARG A 161 13.31 7.38 9.54
N PRO A 162 12.87 8.60 9.91
CA PRO A 162 13.00 9.78 9.09
C PRO A 162 14.47 10.19 8.96
N TRP A 163 14.84 10.76 7.81
CA TRP A 163 16.15 11.36 7.59
C TRP A 163 16.27 12.74 8.21
N LEU A 164 15.16 13.47 8.27
CA LEU A 164 15.07 14.78 8.90
C LEU A 164 13.79 14.87 9.71
N VAL A 165 13.88 15.50 10.88
CA VAL A 165 12.74 15.83 11.74
C VAL A 165 12.84 17.30 12.12
N ARG A 166 11.72 18.01 12.07
CA ARG A 166 11.57 19.38 12.57
C ARG A 166 10.34 19.42 13.46
N SER A 167 10.52 19.66 14.75
CA SER A 167 9.44 19.92 15.69
C SER A 167 9.51 21.37 16.15
N VAL A 168 8.36 21.94 16.50
CA VAL A 168 8.35 23.22 17.24
C VAL A 168 8.87 22.91 18.64
N GLY A 169 9.98 23.56 19.01
CA GLY A 169 10.47 23.64 20.38
C GLY A 169 9.88 24.85 21.09
#